data_AF-Q5LD28-F1
#
_entry.id   AF-Q5LD28-F1
#
_cell.length_a   1.000
_cell.length_b   1.000
_cell.length_c   1.000
_cell.angle_alpha   90.00
_cell.angle_beta   90.00
_cell.angle_gamma   90.00
#
_symmetry.space_group_name_H-M   'P 1'
#
loop_
_entity.id
_entity.type
_entity.pdbx_description
1 polymer ?
#
loop_
_entity_poly.entity_id
_entity_poly.type
_entity_poly.pdbx_seq_one_letter_code
_entity_poly.pdbx_strand_id
1 'polypeptide(L)'
;MAVYNRIPERFTNLDIRDTLNAYGGSVGDNSLNYFSAAARINMWSKRKPVKRNIMFNTEDPNWFRADSGNYGINVPCAADIALLTGTYTYDIPVQGSYNLRVGDFAGYNPEATVPFTTMLPSGLILASGSATVVKLMLKSLDSTYNVVPADIFPSNSYLGCAVTYGARTLIKTLSVTIFNGGVTLNISDCELLKSDKTGVRIKVFICTSQVPSWQGETTQSYYSLNAEDGFDESTIDIVTPHADVYSFGILGLSIIEARKISLIGTAIINSGSLFQEGRLISRLDNNYYLKSVKVVATRASDGVTVAEKAQSITSSTTPTRLGNDWMAGESVNFRTPVSMPDVPALPANDYYHFTCYFRFE
;
A
#
# COMPACT_ATOMS: atom_id res chain seq x y z
N MET A 1 33.32 -32.68 4.85
CA MET A 1 32.05 -31.95 5.06
C MET A 1 31.50 -31.61 3.70
N ALA A 2 30.37 -32.20 3.32
CA ALA A 2 29.69 -31.85 2.08
C ALA A 2 28.41 -31.09 2.46
N VAL A 3 28.36 -29.83 2.08
CA VAL A 3 27.17 -28.98 2.22
C VAL A 3 26.53 -28.90 0.85
N TYR A 4 25.23 -29.17 0.79
CA TYR A 4 24.50 -29.20 -0.46
C TYR A 4 23.42 -28.12 -0.52
N ASN A 5 23.37 -27.40 -1.63
CA ASN A 5 22.21 -26.56 -1.98
C ASN A 5 20.98 -27.42 -2.32
N ARG A 6 21.20 -28.72 -2.58
CA ARG A 6 20.17 -29.75 -2.70
C ARG A 6 20.77 -31.11 -2.35
N ILE A 7 20.23 -31.77 -1.33
CA ILE A 7 20.70 -33.10 -0.94
C ILE A 7 20.44 -34.08 -2.10
N PRO A 8 21.47 -34.81 -2.59
CA PRO A 8 21.31 -35.75 -3.70
C PRO A 8 20.42 -36.95 -3.31
N GLU A 9 20.13 -37.86 -4.24
CA GLU A 9 19.41 -39.10 -3.90
C GLU A 9 20.26 -40.09 -3.10
N ARG A 10 21.58 -40.03 -3.25
CA ARG A 10 22.55 -40.84 -2.51
C ARG A 10 23.38 -39.94 -1.62
N PHE A 11 23.21 -40.07 -0.32
CA PHE A 11 23.84 -39.24 0.70
C PHE A 11 24.08 -40.07 1.97
N THR A 12 24.87 -39.53 2.88
CA THR A 12 25.14 -40.07 4.21
C THR A 12 24.40 -39.28 5.28
N ASN A 13 24.30 -39.85 6.49
CA ASN A 13 23.74 -39.12 7.63
C ASN A 13 24.48 -37.82 7.93
N LEU A 14 25.79 -37.76 7.69
CA LEU A 14 26.61 -36.57 7.96
C LEU A 14 26.33 -35.45 6.95
N ASP A 15 25.97 -35.79 5.70
CA ASP A 15 25.61 -34.80 4.69
C ASP A 15 24.34 -34.02 5.07
N ILE A 16 23.37 -34.70 5.70
CA ILE A 16 22.16 -34.05 6.24
C ILE A 16 22.54 -33.11 7.38
N ARG A 17 23.31 -33.58 8.36
CA ARG A 17 23.76 -32.77 9.50
C ARG A 17 24.48 -31.51 9.03
N ASP A 18 25.47 -31.68 8.15
CA ASP A 18 26.29 -30.58 7.64
C ASP A 18 25.44 -29.58 6.86
N THR A 19 24.50 -30.06 6.04
CA THR A 19 23.56 -29.20 5.31
C THR A 19 22.62 -28.46 6.27
N LEU A 20 21.95 -29.14 7.21
CA LEU A 20 21.06 -28.48 8.16
C LEU A 20 21.77 -27.41 9.00
N ASN A 21 22.98 -27.71 9.50
CA ASN A 21 23.77 -26.76 10.28
C ASN A 21 24.27 -25.58 9.44
N ALA A 22 24.61 -25.78 8.16
CA ALA A 22 25.00 -24.70 7.26
C ALA A 22 23.86 -23.70 6.98
N TYR A 23 22.61 -24.17 6.99
CA TYR A 23 21.41 -23.34 6.77
C TYR A 23 20.71 -22.93 8.08
N GLY A 24 21.47 -22.87 9.18
CA GLY A 24 21.05 -22.25 10.44
C GLY A 24 20.40 -23.20 11.45
N GLY A 25 20.33 -24.50 11.15
CA GLY A 25 19.99 -25.54 12.12
C GLY A 25 21.09 -25.77 13.15
N SER A 26 20.76 -26.53 14.20
CA SER A 26 21.69 -26.97 15.24
C SER A 26 21.38 -28.42 15.62
N VAL A 27 22.00 -29.35 14.92
CA VAL A 27 21.81 -30.80 15.09
C VAL A 27 23.14 -31.52 15.23
N GLY A 28 23.16 -32.54 16.10
CA GLY A 28 24.30 -33.43 16.30
C GLY A 28 24.27 -34.66 15.40
N ASP A 29 25.13 -35.63 15.68
CA ASP A 29 25.33 -36.82 14.83
C ASP A 29 24.21 -37.86 14.97
N ASN A 30 23.34 -37.71 15.97
CA ASN A 30 22.18 -38.56 16.14
C ASN A 30 21.10 -38.15 15.12
N SER A 31 20.75 -39.06 14.21
CA SER A 31 19.78 -38.80 13.14
C SER A 31 18.38 -38.41 13.64
N LEU A 32 18.02 -38.76 14.88
CA LEU A 32 16.77 -38.29 15.50
C LEU A 32 16.75 -36.77 15.68
N ASN A 33 17.91 -36.12 15.84
CA ASN A 33 17.99 -34.67 15.97
C ASN A 33 17.57 -33.94 14.69
N TYR A 34 17.65 -34.60 13.52
CA TYR A 34 17.26 -34.01 12.24
C TYR A 34 15.77 -33.74 12.14
N PHE A 35 14.94 -34.43 12.94
CA PHE A 35 13.47 -34.31 12.95
C PHE A 35 12.98 -33.44 14.12
N SER A 36 13.75 -32.42 14.48
CA SER A 36 13.44 -31.52 15.59
C SER A 36 13.32 -30.08 15.11
N ALA A 37 12.71 -29.22 15.93
CA ALA A 37 12.68 -27.77 15.65
C ALA A 37 14.09 -27.17 15.53
N ALA A 38 15.08 -27.73 16.23
CA ALA A 38 16.48 -27.29 16.15
C ALA A 38 17.10 -27.52 14.77
N ALA A 39 16.59 -28.48 13.99
CA ALA A 39 17.03 -28.71 12.61
C ALA A 39 16.71 -27.56 11.65
N ARG A 40 15.72 -26.72 12.00
CA ARG A 40 15.23 -25.61 11.15
C ARG A 40 15.01 -26.03 9.69
N ILE A 41 14.36 -27.17 9.49
CA ILE A 41 13.99 -27.65 8.16
C ILE A 41 13.14 -26.57 7.46
N ASN A 42 13.55 -26.21 6.25
CA ASN A 42 12.85 -25.22 5.45
C ASN A 42 11.50 -25.79 4.97
N MET A 43 10.40 -25.19 5.44
CA MET A 43 9.05 -25.62 5.14
C MET A 43 8.67 -25.49 3.66
N TRP A 44 9.33 -24.61 2.91
CA TRP A 44 9.05 -24.40 1.48
C TRP A 44 9.67 -25.47 0.59
N SER A 45 10.56 -26.31 1.15
CA SER A 45 11.12 -27.46 0.44
C SER A 45 10.04 -28.50 0.18
N LYS A 46 9.82 -28.88 -1.08
CA LYS A 46 8.80 -29.89 -1.41
C LYS A 46 9.21 -31.29 -0.97
N ARG A 47 10.51 -31.57 -1.04
CA ARG A 47 11.13 -32.83 -0.61
C ARG A 47 11.69 -32.63 0.79
N LYS A 48 10.95 -33.09 1.79
CA LYS A 48 11.35 -33.01 3.20
C LYS A 48 10.63 -34.10 3.99
N PRO A 49 11.07 -34.38 5.23
CA PRO A 49 10.30 -35.24 6.13
C PRO A 49 8.86 -34.77 6.28
N VAL A 50 7.92 -35.71 6.30
CA VAL A 50 6.49 -35.44 6.47
C VAL A 50 5.85 -36.54 7.31
N LYS A 51 4.68 -36.27 7.88
CA LYS A 51 3.86 -37.26 8.59
C LYS A 51 3.24 -38.26 7.60
N ARG A 52 4.02 -39.26 7.18
CA ARG A 52 3.59 -40.35 6.30
C ARG A 52 3.89 -41.69 6.97
N ASN A 53 2.87 -42.53 7.16
CA ASN A 53 3.05 -43.82 7.82
C ASN A 53 3.46 -44.95 6.84
N ILE A 54 4.69 -44.87 6.32
CA ILE A 54 5.33 -45.94 5.53
C ILE A 54 6.74 -46.22 6.09
N MET A 55 7.33 -47.38 5.81
CA MET A 55 8.63 -47.75 6.39
C MET A 55 9.80 -47.21 5.55
N PHE A 56 9.69 -47.25 4.23
CA PHE A 56 10.73 -46.78 3.31
C PHE A 56 10.16 -45.83 2.24
N ASN A 57 10.95 -44.87 1.79
CA ASN A 57 10.54 -43.93 0.73
C ASN A 57 10.37 -44.60 -0.64
N THR A 58 10.90 -45.81 -0.83
CA THR A 58 10.73 -46.63 -2.03
C THR A 58 9.36 -47.32 -2.12
N GLU A 59 8.60 -47.35 -1.02
CA GLU A 59 7.29 -48.03 -0.97
C GLU A 59 6.18 -47.21 -1.63
N ASP A 60 6.33 -45.90 -1.72
CA ASP A 60 5.33 -44.99 -2.30
C ASP A 60 6.01 -43.87 -3.09
N PRO A 61 5.72 -43.70 -4.39
CA PRO A 61 6.25 -42.58 -5.17
C PRO A 61 5.87 -41.20 -4.60
N ASN A 62 4.84 -41.10 -3.74
CA ASN A 62 4.41 -39.87 -3.05
C ASN A 62 4.89 -39.80 -1.59
N TRP A 63 5.97 -40.48 -1.22
CA TRP A 63 6.53 -40.51 0.14
C TRP A 63 6.77 -39.13 0.79
N PHE A 64 6.86 -38.07 -0.03
CA PHE A 64 7.08 -36.67 0.34
C PHE A 64 5.79 -35.87 0.56
N ARG A 65 4.61 -36.49 0.46
CA ARG A 65 3.31 -35.93 0.87
C ARG A 65 2.92 -36.55 2.20
N ALA A 66 2.39 -35.78 3.13
CA ALA A 66 1.86 -36.32 4.38
C ALA A 66 0.60 -37.17 4.11
N ASP A 67 0.18 -37.96 5.11
CA ASP A 67 -1.07 -38.73 5.06
C ASP A 67 -2.31 -37.85 4.83
N SER A 68 -2.24 -36.57 5.25
CA SER A 68 -3.26 -35.54 4.98
C SER A 68 -3.24 -35.00 3.54
N GLY A 69 -2.29 -35.44 2.70
CA GLY A 69 -2.10 -34.98 1.32
C GLY A 69 -1.33 -33.65 1.19
N ASN A 70 -1.08 -32.95 2.30
CA ASN A 70 -0.28 -31.72 2.32
C ASN A 70 1.23 -32.05 2.22
N TYR A 71 2.05 -31.03 1.97
CA TYR A 71 3.50 -31.18 1.90
C TYR A 71 4.16 -30.92 3.26
N GLY A 72 3.51 -31.27 4.37
CA GLY A 72 3.92 -30.91 5.73
C GLY A 72 3.70 -29.44 6.09
N ILE A 73 3.04 -28.65 5.24
CA ILE A 73 2.71 -27.25 5.53
C ILE A 73 1.30 -27.17 6.10
N ASN A 74 1.16 -26.52 7.25
CA ASN A 74 -0.12 -26.14 7.82
C ASN A 74 -0.42 -24.69 7.42
N VAL A 75 -1.53 -24.53 6.68
CA VAL A 75 -2.06 -23.23 6.30
C VAL A 75 -3.12 -22.82 7.33
N PRO A 76 -2.96 -21.70 8.04
CA PRO A 76 -3.99 -21.20 8.93
C PRO A 76 -5.29 -20.96 8.15
N CYS A 77 -6.39 -21.48 8.69
CA CYS A 77 -7.72 -21.24 8.18
C CYS A 77 -8.70 -20.90 9.30
N ALA A 78 -9.67 -20.05 9.00
CA ALA A 78 -10.69 -19.61 9.95
C ALA A 78 -12.03 -19.38 9.23
N ALA A 79 -13.12 -19.38 9.99
CA ALA A 79 -14.44 -19.00 9.50
C ALA A 79 -14.73 -17.49 9.59
N ASP A 80 -13.81 -16.74 10.22
CA ASP A 80 -13.89 -15.31 10.50
C ASP A 80 -12.54 -14.67 10.15
N ILE A 81 -12.56 -13.55 9.42
CA ILE A 81 -11.36 -12.82 8.98
C ILE A 81 -10.52 -12.33 10.17
N ALA A 82 -11.16 -11.95 11.27
CA ALA A 82 -10.50 -11.46 12.48
C ALA A 82 -9.69 -12.56 13.20
N LEU A 83 -10.06 -13.83 13.01
CA LEU A 83 -9.35 -14.98 13.58
C LEU A 83 -8.22 -15.50 12.69
N LEU A 84 -8.04 -14.94 11.50
CA LEU A 84 -7.04 -15.37 10.52
C LEU A 84 -5.66 -14.74 10.82
N THR A 85 -5.10 -14.95 12.01
CA THR A 85 -3.92 -14.21 12.51
C THR A 85 -2.61 -15.01 12.51
N GLY A 86 -2.64 -16.30 12.19
CA GLY A 86 -1.46 -17.17 12.23
C GLY A 86 -0.58 -17.09 10.99
N THR A 87 0.69 -17.43 11.14
CA THR A 87 1.61 -17.71 10.02
C THR A 87 1.62 -19.20 9.68
N TYR A 88 2.19 -19.53 8.52
CA TYR A 88 2.33 -20.91 8.08
C TYR A 88 3.31 -21.65 8.98
N THR A 89 3.02 -22.92 9.27
CA THR A 89 3.89 -23.75 10.11
C THR A 89 4.24 -25.07 9.43
N TYR A 90 5.38 -25.64 9.82
CA TYR A 90 5.81 -26.95 9.36
C TYR A 90 5.38 -28.03 10.36
N ASP A 91 4.66 -29.02 9.87
CA ASP A 91 4.19 -30.17 10.66
C ASP A 91 5.24 -31.28 10.69
N ILE A 92 6.24 -31.10 11.55
CA ILE A 92 7.38 -32.01 11.70
C ILE A 92 6.88 -33.40 12.15
N PRO A 93 7.29 -34.51 11.50
CA PRO A 93 6.97 -35.85 11.99
C PRO A 93 7.70 -36.14 13.31
N VAL A 94 6.99 -36.76 14.26
CA VAL A 94 7.51 -37.07 15.60
C VAL A 94 7.62 -38.57 15.79
N GLN A 95 8.72 -39.01 16.41
CA GLN A 95 8.97 -40.43 16.71
C GLN A 95 7.86 -41.01 17.59
N GLY A 96 7.46 -42.25 17.33
CA GLY A 96 6.42 -42.97 18.08
C GLY A 96 5.01 -42.77 17.53
N SER A 97 4.76 -41.69 16.77
CA SER A 97 3.53 -41.53 15.98
C SER A 97 3.76 -41.80 14.49
N TYR A 98 4.97 -41.57 14.00
CA TYR A 98 5.36 -41.81 12.61
C TYR A 98 6.75 -42.44 12.52
N ASN A 99 7.00 -43.13 11.41
CA ASN A 99 8.33 -43.62 11.08
C ASN A 99 9.21 -42.45 10.61
N LEU A 100 10.28 -42.16 11.35
CA LEU A 100 11.27 -41.16 10.95
C LEU A 100 12.27 -41.79 10.00
N ARG A 101 12.37 -41.27 8.78
CA ARG A 101 13.17 -41.86 7.71
C ARG A 101 14.20 -40.85 7.25
N VAL A 102 15.48 -41.18 7.44
CA VAL A 102 16.60 -40.38 6.93
C VAL A 102 16.49 -40.19 5.40
N GLY A 103 15.96 -41.21 4.70
CA GLY A 103 15.67 -41.16 3.26
C GLY A 103 14.74 -40.01 2.83
N ASP A 104 13.96 -39.41 3.74
CA ASP A 104 13.05 -38.32 3.40
C ASP A 104 13.77 -37.00 3.06
N PHE A 105 15.07 -36.91 3.37
CA PHE A 105 15.90 -35.78 2.97
C PHE A 105 16.41 -35.88 1.51
N ALA A 106 16.10 -36.97 0.80
CA ALA A 106 16.45 -37.11 -0.61
C ALA A 106 15.81 -35.97 -1.44
N GLY A 107 16.64 -35.15 -2.08
CA GLY A 107 16.17 -33.99 -2.85
C GLY A 107 15.79 -32.78 -2.01
N TYR A 108 16.06 -32.78 -0.69
CA TYR A 108 15.80 -31.64 0.17
C TYR A 108 16.55 -30.40 -0.31
N ASN A 109 15.79 -29.34 -0.57
CA ASN A 109 16.27 -28.02 -0.96
C ASN A 109 16.16 -27.06 0.23
N PRO A 110 17.25 -26.75 0.94
CA PRO A 110 17.26 -25.77 2.02
C PRO A 110 17.07 -24.31 1.54
N GLU A 111 17.26 -24.04 0.25
CA GLU A 111 17.12 -22.70 -0.37
C GLU A 111 15.72 -22.46 -0.95
N ALA A 112 14.76 -23.36 -0.71
CA ALA A 112 13.39 -23.19 -1.15
C ALA A 112 12.76 -21.90 -0.57
N THR A 113 11.93 -21.21 -1.35
CA THR A 113 11.36 -19.91 -0.95
C THR A 113 9.84 -19.91 -0.99
N VAL A 114 9.23 -18.95 -0.29
CA VAL A 114 7.78 -18.73 -0.32
C VAL A 114 7.27 -18.58 -1.77
N PRO A 115 6.23 -19.33 -2.19
CA PRO A 115 5.82 -19.41 -3.59
C PRO A 115 5.02 -18.22 -4.12
N PHE A 116 4.71 -17.26 -3.27
CA PHE A 116 3.99 -16.06 -3.65
C PHE A 116 4.40 -14.88 -2.77
N THR A 117 3.97 -13.70 -3.15
CA THR A 117 4.01 -12.47 -2.36
C THR A 117 2.73 -11.70 -2.60
N THR A 118 2.45 -10.69 -1.79
CA THR A 118 1.27 -9.83 -1.90
C THR A 118 1.69 -8.39 -2.15
N MET A 119 0.78 -7.61 -2.73
CA MET A 119 0.90 -6.17 -2.85
C MET A 119 -0.35 -5.56 -2.23
N LEU A 120 -0.16 -4.80 -1.16
CA LEU A 120 -1.21 -4.09 -0.44
C LEU A 120 -0.96 -2.58 -0.51
N PRO A 121 -2.01 -1.76 -0.53
CA PRO A 121 -1.83 -0.32 -0.42
C PRO A 121 -1.25 0.03 0.96
N SER A 122 -0.36 1.04 0.98
CA SER A 122 0.22 1.64 2.19
C SER A 122 -0.42 2.98 2.57
N GLY A 123 -1.32 3.49 1.73
CA GLY A 123 -2.07 4.73 1.90
C GLY A 123 -3.00 4.96 0.71
N LEU A 124 -4.06 5.74 0.90
CA LEU A 124 -5.01 6.09 -0.17
C LEU A 124 -5.23 7.59 -0.24
N ILE A 125 -5.00 8.16 -1.41
CA ILE A 125 -5.43 9.53 -1.73
C ILE A 125 -6.73 9.45 -2.51
N LEU A 126 -7.78 10.12 -2.03
CA LEU A 126 -9.06 10.26 -2.72
C LEU A 126 -8.94 11.28 -3.85
N ALA A 127 -8.10 10.99 -4.84
CA ALA A 127 -8.07 11.70 -6.11
C ALA A 127 -9.05 11.05 -7.09
N SER A 128 -9.70 11.84 -7.94
CA SER A 128 -10.61 11.32 -8.95
C SER A 128 -9.86 10.43 -9.95
N GLY A 129 -10.13 9.11 -9.94
CA GLY A 129 -9.76 8.19 -11.03
C GLY A 129 -8.63 7.19 -10.76
N SER A 130 -7.99 7.17 -9.59
CA SER A 130 -6.95 6.18 -9.29
C SER A 130 -7.55 4.85 -8.82
N ALA A 131 -7.17 3.75 -9.48
CA ALA A 131 -7.54 2.41 -9.04
C ALA A 131 -6.68 1.96 -7.84
N THR A 132 -7.33 1.67 -6.72
CA THR A 132 -6.77 0.94 -5.58
C THR A 132 -6.91 -0.55 -5.83
N VAL A 133 -5.79 -1.26 -5.80
CA VAL A 133 -5.75 -2.70 -6.04
C VAL A 133 -4.97 -3.41 -4.96
N VAL A 134 -5.35 -4.66 -4.71
CA VAL A 134 -4.50 -5.65 -4.03
C VAL A 134 -4.09 -6.72 -5.04
N LYS A 135 -2.89 -7.28 -4.89
CA LYS A 135 -2.39 -8.31 -5.81
C LYS A 135 -1.77 -9.48 -5.07
N LEU A 136 -1.94 -10.66 -5.65
CA LEU A 136 -1.22 -11.88 -5.32
C LEU A 136 -0.21 -12.16 -6.43
N MET A 137 1.08 -12.13 -6.14
CA MET A 137 2.14 -12.36 -7.11
C MET A 137 2.67 -13.78 -6.94
N LEU A 138 2.26 -14.69 -7.82
CA LEU A 138 2.75 -16.07 -7.83
C LEU A 138 4.16 -16.12 -8.43
N LYS A 139 5.09 -16.82 -7.78
CA LYS A 139 6.48 -16.96 -8.25
C LYS A 139 6.61 -18.16 -9.18
N SER A 140 7.44 -18.01 -10.21
CA SER A 140 7.88 -19.13 -11.03
C SER A 140 9.03 -19.85 -10.31
N LEU A 141 8.77 -21.06 -9.81
CA LEU A 141 9.71 -21.84 -9.02
C LEU A 141 9.81 -23.27 -9.58
N ASP A 142 10.91 -23.96 -9.28
CA ASP A 142 11.07 -25.38 -9.61
C ASP A 142 10.12 -26.22 -8.75
N SER A 143 8.96 -26.57 -9.33
CA SER A 143 7.89 -27.34 -8.69
C SER A 143 8.29 -28.77 -8.26
N THR A 144 9.48 -29.24 -8.64
CA THR A 144 10.03 -30.53 -8.22
C THR A 144 10.54 -30.49 -6.77
N TYR A 145 11.14 -29.35 -6.39
CA TYR A 145 11.86 -29.20 -5.12
C TYR A 145 11.33 -28.04 -4.26
N ASN A 146 10.54 -27.13 -4.82
CA ASN A 146 9.85 -26.07 -4.09
C ASN A 146 8.35 -26.34 -4.07
N VAL A 147 7.71 -26.09 -2.92
CA VAL A 147 6.25 -26.06 -2.83
C VAL A 147 5.75 -24.91 -3.71
N VAL A 148 4.71 -25.15 -4.51
CA VAL A 148 4.07 -24.14 -5.36
C VAL A 148 2.64 -23.85 -4.89
N PRO A 149 1.96 -22.78 -5.35
CA PRO A 149 0.63 -22.44 -4.85
C PRO A 149 -0.40 -23.56 -5.05
N ALA A 150 -0.28 -24.37 -6.11
CA ALA A 150 -1.13 -25.53 -6.38
C ALA A 150 -0.95 -26.70 -5.38
N ASP A 151 0.16 -26.70 -4.63
CA ASP A 151 0.41 -27.68 -3.55
C ASP A 151 -0.24 -27.24 -2.22
N ILE A 152 -0.59 -25.96 -2.10
CA ILE A 152 -1.06 -25.30 -0.87
C ILE A 152 -2.58 -25.08 -0.94
N PHE A 153 -3.06 -24.60 -2.08
CA PHE A 153 -4.44 -24.13 -2.24
C PHE A 153 -5.22 -25.04 -3.21
N PRO A 154 -6.52 -25.31 -2.93
CA PRO A 154 -7.40 -26.02 -3.85
C PRO A 154 -7.53 -25.34 -5.21
N SER A 155 -7.79 -26.08 -6.30
CA SER A 155 -7.90 -25.53 -7.65
C SER A 155 -9.00 -24.46 -7.82
N ASN A 156 -10.04 -24.51 -7.00
CA ASN A 156 -11.13 -23.53 -6.92
C ASN A 156 -10.82 -22.37 -5.94
N SER A 157 -9.57 -21.94 -5.84
CA SER A 157 -9.16 -20.86 -4.95
C SER A 157 -9.33 -19.48 -5.57
N TYR A 158 -10.04 -18.60 -4.88
CA TYR A 158 -10.27 -17.21 -5.28
C TYR A 158 -9.48 -16.28 -4.36
N LEU A 159 -8.83 -15.26 -4.94
CA LEU A 159 -8.25 -14.16 -4.18
C LEU A 159 -9.37 -13.27 -3.64
N GLY A 160 -9.38 -13.10 -2.32
CA GLY A 160 -10.30 -12.24 -1.59
C GLY A 160 -9.58 -11.10 -0.86
N CYS A 161 -10.35 -10.07 -0.54
CA CYS A 161 -9.95 -8.95 0.29
C CYS A 161 -11.07 -8.61 1.27
N ALA A 162 -10.69 -8.34 2.51
CA ALA A 162 -11.52 -7.79 3.56
C ALA A 162 -11.08 -6.34 3.84
N VAL A 163 -12.03 -5.42 3.88
CA VAL A 163 -11.82 -4.04 4.32
C VAL A 163 -12.55 -3.86 5.63
N THR A 164 -11.82 -3.48 6.67
CA THR A 164 -12.36 -3.31 8.02
C THR A 164 -12.17 -1.88 8.51
N TYR A 165 -13.24 -1.26 8.99
CA TYR A 165 -13.19 0.03 9.66
C TYR A 165 -14.17 0.07 10.83
N GLY A 166 -13.67 0.39 12.02
CA GLY A 166 -14.44 0.25 13.26
C GLY A 166 -14.92 -1.19 13.44
N ALA A 167 -16.23 -1.37 13.65
CA ALA A 167 -16.86 -2.68 13.79
C ALA A 167 -17.37 -3.29 12.47
N ARG A 168 -17.16 -2.64 11.33
CA ARG A 168 -17.66 -3.09 10.03
C ARG A 168 -16.55 -3.74 9.21
N THR A 169 -16.81 -4.95 8.74
CA THR A 169 -15.97 -5.68 7.78
C THR A 169 -16.77 -5.96 6.53
N LEU A 170 -16.23 -5.60 5.37
CA LEU A 170 -16.76 -5.98 4.06
C LEU A 170 -15.76 -6.85 3.32
N ILE A 171 -16.24 -7.87 2.65
CA ILE A 171 -15.41 -8.78 1.85
C ILE A 171 -15.82 -8.75 0.38
N LYS A 172 -14.83 -9.01 -0.50
CA LYS A 172 -15.01 -9.22 -1.93
C LYS A 172 -13.92 -10.15 -2.44
N THR A 173 -14.23 -10.97 -3.43
CA THR A 173 -13.30 -11.84 -4.13
C THR A 173 -13.34 -11.59 -5.62
N LEU A 174 -12.34 -12.11 -6.33
CA LEU A 174 -12.42 -12.28 -7.77
C LEU A 174 -13.44 -13.37 -8.13
N SER A 175 -13.99 -13.27 -9.35
CA SER A 175 -14.83 -14.31 -9.97
C SER A 175 -14.02 -15.37 -10.71
N VAL A 176 -12.70 -15.17 -10.81
CA VAL A 176 -11.77 -16.07 -11.49
C VAL A 176 -10.78 -16.60 -10.46
N THR A 177 -10.43 -17.88 -10.56
CA THR A 177 -9.49 -18.52 -9.63
C THR A 177 -8.07 -18.00 -9.83
N ILE A 178 -7.24 -18.10 -8.79
CA ILE A 178 -5.83 -17.67 -8.82
C ILE A 178 -5.02 -18.42 -9.89
N PHE A 179 -5.43 -19.65 -10.23
CA PHE A 179 -4.78 -20.48 -11.24
C PHE A 179 -5.20 -20.16 -12.68
N ASN A 180 -6.28 -19.39 -12.84
CA ASN A 180 -6.79 -18.92 -14.13
C ASN A 180 -6.58 -17.41 -14.32
N GLY A 181 -5.57 -16.83 -13.66
CA GLY A 181 -5.21 -15.42 -13.77
C GLY A 181 -5.94 -14.48 -12.79
N GLY A 182 -6.75 -15.02 -11.87
CA GLY A 182 -7.43 -14.25 -10.83
C GLY A 182 -6.50 -13.78 -9.71
N VAL A 183 -5.62 -12.82 -10.00
CA VAL A 183 -4.53 -12.41 -9.08
C VAL A 183 -4.51 -10.92 -8.72
N THR A 184 -5.36 -10.09 -9.31
CA THR A 184 -5.45 -8.65 -9.03
C THR A 184 -6.89 -8.27 -8.76
N LEU A 185 -7.17 -7.79 -7.55
CA LEU A 185 -8.51 -7.36 -7.13
C LEU A 185 -8.56 -5.85 -6.98
N ASN A 186 -9.47 -5.21 -7.72
CA ASN A 186 -9.78 -3.80 -7.56
C ASN A 186 -10.71 -3.61 -6.35
N ILE A 187 -10.26 -2.80 -5.40
CA ILE A 187 -10.99 -2.48 -4.18
C ILE A 187 -11.49 -1.04 -4.11
N SER A 188 -11.19 -0.22 -5.12
CA SER A 188 -11.55 1.20 -5.16
C SER A 188 -13.04 1.46 -4.98
N ASP A 189 -13.89 0.50 -5.35
CA ASP A 189 -15.35 0.56 -5.26
C ASP A 189 -15.91 0.25 -3.85
N CYS A 190 -15.06 -0.15 -2.89
CA CYS A 190 -15.48 -0.40 -1.51
C CYS A 190 -15.99 0.89 -0.84
N GLU A 191 -17.18 0.85 -0.27
CA GLU A 191 -17.78 2.01 0.42
C GLU A 191 -16.97 2.48 1.63
N LEU A 192 -16.27 1.57 2.32
CA LEU A 192 -15.43 1.92 3.46
C LEU A 192 -14.23 2.77 3.05
N LEU A 193 -13.86 2.78 1.77
CA LEU A 193 -12.75 3.53 1.22
C LEU A 193 -13.12 4.91 0.66
N LYS A 194 -14.35 5.40 0.86
CA LYS A 194 -14.88 6.59 0.15
C LYS A 194 -14.82 7.93 0.89
N SER A 195 -14.20 7.99 2.06
CA SER A 195 -14.06 9.23 2.82
C SER A 195 -12.87 9.17 3.75
N ASP A 196 -12.42 10.35 4.18
CA ASP A 196 -11.28 10.53 5.08
C ASP A 196 -11.44 9.72 6.35
N LYS A 197 -10.47 8.84 6.60
CA LYS A 197 -10.45 7.91 7.73
C LYS A 197 -9.02 7.52 8.05
N THR A 198 -8.75 7.33 9.32
CA THR A 198 -7.49 6.76 9.79
C THR A 198 -7.68 5.33 10.25
N GLY A 199 -6.67 4.48 10.03
CA GLY A 199 -6.64 3.11 10.55
C GLY A 199 -7.58 2.12 9.85
N VAL A 200 -7.83 2.28 8.55
CA VAL A 200 -8.58 1.28 7.77
C VAL A 200 -7.70 0.06 7.55
N ARG A 201 -8.18 -1.13 7.95
CA ARG A 201 -7.45 -2.39 7.77
C ARG A 201 -7.85 -3.07 6.47
N ILE A 202 -6.87 -3.50 5.69
CA ILE A 202 -7.03 -4.24 4.44
C ILE A 202 -6.33 -5.57 4.62
N LYS A 203 -7.09 -6.66 4.51
CA LYS A 203 -6.57 -8.03 4.64
C LYS A 203 -6.89 -8.86 3.42
N VAL A 204 -5.92 -9.57 2.87
CA VAL A 204 -6.10 -10.48 1.74
C VAL A 204 -6.15 -11.93 2.20
N PHE A 205 -6.92 -12.75 1.51
CA PHE A 205 -7.12 -14.15 1.86
C PHE A 205 -7.41 -14.97 0.60
N ILE A 206 -7.37 -16.30 0.76
CA ILE A 206 -7.89 -17.25 -0.21
C ILE A 206 -9.18 -17.86 0.34
N CYS A 207 -10.17 -18.09 -0.53
CA CYS A 207 -11.36 -18.88 -0.19
C CYS A 207 -11.79 -19.74 -1.38
N THR A 208 -12.68 -20.70 -1.13
CA THR A 208 -13.15 -21.66 -2.15
C THR A 208 -14.49 -21.29 -2.76
N SER A 209 -15.17 -20.26 -2.25
CA SER A 209 -16.43 -19.74 -2.77
C SER A 209 -16.30 -18.25 -3.10
N GLN A 210 -16.73 -17.88 -4.31
CA GLN A 210 -16.65 -16.51 -4.78
C GLN A 210 -17.67 -15.58 -4.08
N VAL A 211 -17.25 -14.35 -3.84
CA VAL A 211 -18.05 -13.22 -3.36
C VAL A 211 -17.74 -12.01 -4.26
N PRO A 212 -18.33 -11.92 -5.47
CA PRO A 212 -17.88 -10.96 -6.49
C PRO A 212 -18.27 -9.50 -6.20
N SER A 213 -19.11 -9.26 -5.19
CA SER A 213 -19.60 -7.96 -4.75
C SER A 213 -19.31 -7.74 -3.27
N TRP A 214 -19.08 -6.49 -2.88
CA TRP A 214 -18.90 -6.12 -1.48
C TRP A 214 -20.12 -6.49 -0.65
N GLN A 215 -19.91 -7.28 0.39
CA GLN A 215 -20.93 -7.66 1.36
C GLN A 215 -20.28 -7.94 2.72
N GLY A 216 -21.10 -8.14 3.76
CA GLY A 216 -20.60 -8.61 5.05
C GLY A 216 -19.95 -9.99 4.95
N GLU A 217 -19.22 -10.37 5.99
CA GLU A 217 -18.59 -11.68 6.08
C GLU A 217 -19.62 -12.81 5.89
N THR A 218 -19.21 -13.85 5.19
CA THR A 218 -20.03 -15.00 4.85
C THR A 218 -19.52 -16.23 5.58
N THR A 219 -20.38 -17.17 5.93
CA THR A 219 -19.93 -18.45 6.51
C THR A 219 -19.19 -19.29 5.46
N GLN A 220 -17.85 -19.21 5.45
CA GLN A 220 -16.97 -20.05 4.63
C GLN A 220 -15.57 -20.14 5.26
N SER A 221 -14.72 -21.01 4.74
CA SER A 221 -13.33 -21.07 5.17
C SER A 221 -12.47 -20.04 4.42
N TYR A 222 -11.80 -19.20 5.19
CA TYR A 222 -10.77 -18.27 4.73
C TYR A 222 -9.40 -18.85 5.07
N TYR A 223 -8.52 -18.91 4.07
CA TYR A 223 -7.14 -19.37 4.19
C TYR A 223 -6.22 -18.15 4.18
N SER A 224 -5.29 -18.10 5.13
CA SER A 224 -4.37 -16.99 5.28
C SER A 224 -3.43 -16.88 4.08
N LEU A 225 -3.05 -15.66 3.73
CA LEU A 225 -1.92 -15.39 2.83
C LEU A 225 -0.66 -14.97 3.61
N ASN A 226 -0.68 -15.03 4.95
CA ASN A 226 0.41 -14.70 5.87
C ASN A 226 1.47 -15.82 5.90
N ALA A 227 1.99 -16.18 4.73
CA ALA A 227 3.05 -17.18 4.60
C ALA A 227 4.30 -16.79 5.38
N GLU A 228 4.60 -15.50 5.43
CA GLU A 228 5.55 -14.84 6.31
C GLU A 228 4.82 -13.67 6.99
N ASP A 229 5.28 -13.27 8.18
CA ASP A 229 4.60 -12.26 8.98
C ASP A 229 4.44 -10.92 8.25
N GLY A 230 3.23 -10.36 8.26
CA GLY A 230 2.89 -9.10 7.61
C GLY A 230 2.60 -9.18 6.10
N PHE A 231 2.46 -10.38 5.53
CA PHE A 231 2.15 -10.52 4.09
C PHE A 231 0.68 -10.24 3.78
N ASP A 232 -0.26 -10.55 4.67
CA ASP A 232 -1.67 -10.54 4.31
C ASP A 232 -2.44 -9.30 4.76
N GLU A 233 -1.87 -8.42 5.57
CA GLU A 233 -2.58 -7.28 6.15
C GLU A 233 -1.81 -5.96 6.04
N SER A 234 -2.52 -4.87 5.73
CA SER A 234 -2.04 -3.51 5.86
C SER A 234 -3.05 -2.63 6.58
N THR A 235 -2.56 -1.63 7.32
CA THR A 235 -3.38 -0.56 7.88
C THR A 235 -3.06 0.72 7.13
N ILE A 236 -4.09 1.38 6.61
CA ILE A 236 -3.96 2.57 5.78
C ILE A 236 -4.78 3.74 6.31
N ASP A 237 -4.29 4.93 6.01
CA ASP A 237 -5.06 6.17 6.12
C ASP A 237 -5.58 6.58 4.73
N ILE A 238 -6.79 7.14 4.73
CA ILE A 238 -7.49 7.64 3.55
C ILE A 238 -7.61 9.14 3.69
N VAL A 239 -7.17 9.85 2.65
CA VAL A 239 -7.09 11.31 2.69
C VAL A 239 -7.58 11.95 1.41
N THR A 240 -8.46 12.93 1.53
CA THR A 240 -8.91 13.81 0.46
C THR A 240 -7.89 14.93 0.29
N PRO A 241 -7.27 15.07 -0.89
CA PRO A 241 -6.35 16.17 -1.13
C PRO A 241 -7.14 17.49 -1.10
N HIS A 242 -6.70 18.43 -0.27
CA HIS A 242 -7.22 19.79 -0.30
C HIS A 242 -6.61 20.55 -1.48
N ALA A 243 -7.46 21.23 -2.27
CA ALA A 243 -6.97 22.13 -3.29
C ALA A 243 -6.36 23.38 -2.64
N ASP A 244 -5.24 23.85 -3.19
CA ASP A 244 -4.63 25.11 -2.77
C ASP A 244 -5.62 26.28 -2.93
N VAL A 245 -5.57 27.23 -2.00
CA VAL A 245 -6.46 28.40 -1.98
C VAL A 245 -5.69 29.64 -2.41
N TYR A 246 -6.28 30.42 -3.30
CA TYR A 246 -5.67 31.64 -3.82
C TYR A 246 -6.40 32.90 -3.34
N SER A 247 -5.65 33.97 -3.11
CA SER A 247 -6.20 35.29 -2.76
C SER A 247 -5.31 36.43 -3.25
N PHE A 248 -5.84 37.65 -3.27
CA PHE A 248 -5.06 38.87 -3.51
C PHE A 248 -4.95 39.72 -2.24
N GLY A 249 -3.79 40.36 -2.07
CA GLY A 249 -3.53 41.36 -1.05
C GLY A 249 -3.03 42.66 -1.68
N ILE A 250 -3.33 43.80 -1.06
CA ILE A 250 -2.89 45.11 -1.51
C ILE A 250 -1.95 45.70 -0.46
N LEU A 251 -0.76 46.14 -0.89
CA LEU A 251 0.27 46.73 -0.04
C LEU A 251 0.62 48.14 -0.50
N GLY A 252 1.17 48.95 0.41
CA GLY A 252 1.66 50.30 0.13
C GLY A 252 0.57 51.39 0.16
N LEU A 253 -0.70 51.00 0.16
CA LEU A 253 -1.81 51.89 0.51
C LEU A 253 -1.95 52.05 2.03
N SER A 254 -2.42 53.22 2.47
CA SER A 254 -2.93 53.36 3.84
C SER A 254 -4.17 52.46 4.04
N ILE A 255 -4.47 52.10 5.28
CA ILE A 255 -5.66 51.27 5.58
C ILE A 255 -6.95 51.95 5.07
N ILE A 256 -7.03 53.27 5.14
CA ILE A 256 -8.19 54.05 4.66
C ILE A 256 -8.31 53.89 3.14
N GLU A 257 -7.23 54.05 2.40
CA GLU A 257 -7.22 53.94 0.93
C GLU A 257 -7.48 52.51 0.47
N ALA A 258 -6.88 51.51 1.11
CA ALA A 258 -7.09 50.10 0.79
C ALA A 258 -8.56 49.68 0.98
N ARG A 259 -9.26 50.21 2.00
CA ARG A 259 -10.70 49.95 2.23
C ARG A 259 -11.61 50.54 1.16
N LYS A 260 -11.11 51.45 0.33
CA LYS A 260 -11.85 51.96 -0.83
C LYS A 260 -11.87 50.97 -1.99
N ILE A 261 -11.14 49.85 -1.89
CA ILE A 261 -11.11 48.78 -2.89
C ILE A 261 -11.74 47.52 -2.29
N SER A 262 -12.74 46.97 -2.97
CA SER A 262 -13.37 45.70 -2.65
C SER A 262 -12.87 44.61 -3.59
N LEU A 263 -12.41 43.50 -3.02
CA LEU A 263 -12.16 42.27 -3.78
C LEU A 263 -13.42 41.42 -3.75
N ILE A 264 -13.88 40.97 -4.92
CA ILE A 264 -15.16 40.28 -5.10
C ILE A 264 -14.91 38.82 -5.47
N GLY A 265 -15.63 37.93 -4.78
CA GLY A 265 -15.54 36.48 -4.99
C GLY A 265 -14.19 35.91 -4.58
N THR A 266 -13.93 34.68 -5.03
CA THR A 266 -12.67 33.96 -4.80
C THR A 266 -11.69 34.20 -5.94
N ALA A 267 -10.40 34.30 -5.64
CA ALA A 267 -9.39 34.31 -6.70
C ALA A 267 -9.36 32.95 -7.41
N ILE A 268 -9.28 32.97 -8.73
CA ILE A 268 -9.28 31.78 -9.57
C ILE A 268 -8.07 31.77 -10.50
N ILE A 269 -7.57 30.58 -10.82
CA ILE A 269 -6.63 30.39 -11.92
C ILE A 269 -7.44 30.13 -13.19
N ASN A 270 -7.28 30.99 -14.20
CA ASN A 270 -7.92 30.83 -15.49
C ASN A 270 -6.91 31.12 -16.62
N SER A 271 -6.75 30.18 -17.56
CA SER A 271 -5.86 30.30 -18.72
C SER A 271 -4.44 30.80 -18.38
N GLY A 272 -3.85 30.26 -17.29
CA GLY A 272 -2.49 30.60 -16.86
C GLY A 272 -2.34 31.96 -16.15
N SER A 273 -3.44 32.62 -15.78
CA SER A 273 -3.42 33.84 -14.95
C SER A 273 -4.22 33.64 -13.68
N LEU A 274 -3.70 34.16 -12.56
CA LEU A 274 -4.47 34.35 -11.34
C LEU A 274 -5.33 35.60 -11.51
N PHE A 275 -6.61 35.51 -11.19
CA PHE A 275 -7.58 36.59 -11.40
C PHE A 275 -8.55 36.72 -10.22
N GLN A 276 -8.85 37.94 -9.83
CA GLN A 276 -9.95 38.26 -8.92
C GLN A 276 -10.60 39.59 -9.34
N GLU A 277 -11.94 39.62 -9.35
CA GLU A 277 -12.66 40.88 -9.62
C GLU A 277 -12.43 41.85 -8.47
N GLY A 278 -12.21 43.12 -8.81
CA GLY A 278 -12.07 44.19 -7.84
C GLY A 278 -12.93 45.38 -8.22
N ARG A 279 -13.46 46.12 -7.24
CA ARG A 279 -14.18 47.37 -7.47
C ARG A 279 -13.78 48.47 -6.51
N LEU A 280 -13.75 49.70 -7.01
CA LEU A 280 -13.70 50.88 -6.16
C LEU A 280 -15.04 51.08 -5.46
N ILE A 281 -15.03 51.13 -4.14
CA ILE A 281 -16.19 51.48 -3.32
C ILE A 281 -16.32 53.01 -3.22
N SER A 282 -15.19 53.72 -3.26
CA SER A 282 -15.13 55.19 -3.25
C SER A 282 -13.86 55.68 -3.92
N ARG A 283 -13.82 56.97 -4.28
CA ARG A 283 -12.68 57.61 -4.95
C ARG A 283 -11.42 57.60 -4.08
N LEU A 284 -10.28 57.24 -4.69
CA LEU A 284 -8.95 57.32 -4.05
C LEU A 284 -8.49 58.77 -3.92
N ASP A 285 -7.66 59.05 -2.91
CA ASP A 285 -7.18 60.41 -2.68
C ASP A 285 -5.97 60.73 -3.57
N ASN A 286 -5.13 59.73 -3.86
CA ASN A 286 -3.91 59.86 -4.68
C ASN A 286 -3.88 58.87 -5.85
N ASN A 287 -2.99 59.15 -6.81
CA ASN A 287 -2.60 58.19 -7.83
C ASN A 287 -1.52 57.28 -7.25
N TYR A 288 -1.72 55.96 -7.38
CA TYR A 288 -0.71 54.98 -6.99
C TYR A 288 -0.31 54.14 -8.19
N TYR A 289 0.97 53.82 -8.29
CA TYR A 289 1.50 53.03 -9.40
C TYR A 289 2.03 51.70 -8.88
N LEU A 290 1.74 50.62 -9.62
CA LEU A 290 2.20 49.28 -9.26
C LEU A 290 3.73 49.25 -9.31
N LYS A 291 4.35 48.90 -8.19
CA LYS A 291 5.81 48.78 -8.06
C LYS A 291 6.30 47.36 -8.16
N SER A 292 5.59 46.45 -7.51
CA SER A 292 5.97 45.04 -7.48
C SER A 292 4.76 44.16 -7.21
N VAL A 293 4.82 42.95 -7.75
CA VAL A 293 3.90 41.87 -7.40
C VAL A 293 4.71 40.75 -6.79
N LYS A 294 4.22 40.14 -5.70
CA LYS A 294 4.83 38.94 -5.12
C LYS A 294 3.76 37.93 -4.73
N VAL A 295 4.08 36.65 -4.79
CA VAL A 295 3.25 35.56 -4.29
C VAL A 295 3.88 35.01 -3.02
N VAL A 296 3.09 34.87 -1.97
CA VAL A 296 3.49 34.31 -0.68
C VAL A 296 2.71 33.03 -0.45
N ALA A 297 3.42 31.93 -0.22
CA ALA A 297 2.83 30.65 0.16
C ALA A 297 2.84 30.50 1.67
N THR A 298 1.66 30.32 2.24
CA THR A 298 1.47 30.11 3.68
C THR A 298 0.82 28.76 3.91
N ARG A 299 1.40 27.94 4.79
CA ARG A 299 0.83 26.65 5.14
C ARG A 299 -0.46 26.83 5.94
N ALA A 300 -1.52 26.11 5.57
CA ALA A 300 -2.83 26.28 6.18
C ALA A 300 -2.89 25.80 7.63
N SER A 301 -2.21 24.69 7.95
CA SER A 301 -2.23 24.09 9.29
C SER A 301 -1.72 25.00 10.42
N ASP A 302 -0.72 25.84 10.16
CA ASP A 302 -0.06 26.65 11.20
C ASP A 302 0.22 28.11 10.82
N GLY A 303 -0.15 28.53 9.61
CA GLY A 303 0.02 29.91 9.17
C GLY A 303 1.47 30.31 8.87
N VAL A 304 2.41 29.34 8.78
CA VAL A 304 3.82 29.65 8.50
C VAL A 304 4.00 29.97 7.02
N THR A 305 4.64 31.10 6.73
CA THR A 305 5.12 31.42 5.38
C THR A 305 6.30 30.50 5.03
N VAL A 306 6.13 29.69 3.99
CA VAL A 306 7.14 28.70 3.57
C VAL A 306 7.96 29.15 2.36
N ALA A 307 7.38 30.03 1.54
CA ALA A 307 8.04 30.52 0.34
C ALA A 307 7.45 31.86 -0.12
N GLU A 308 8.29 32.66 -0.75
CA GLU A 308 7.88 33.87 -1.45
C GLU A 308 8.53 33.91 -2.83
N LYS A 309 7.83 34.47 -3.82
CA LYS A 309 8.36 34.66 -5.16
C LYS A 309 7.89 35.98 -5.77
N ALA A 310 8.85 36.76 -6.25
CA ALA A 310 8.56 37.96 -7.01
C ALA A 310 7.94 37.59 -8.37
N GLN A 311 6.96 38.38 -8.82
CA GLN A 311 6.33 38.27 -10.13
C GLN A 311 6.82 39.40 -11.03
N SER A 312 7.09 39.05 -12.29
CA SER A 312 7.33 40.05 -13.33
C SER A 312 6.04 40.79 -13.64
N ILE A 313 6.09 42.12 -13.67
CA ILE A 313 4.98 42.94 -14.16
C ILE A 313 4.98 42.87 -15.68
N THR A 314 3.95 42.24 -16.24
CA THR A 314 3.76 42.04 -17.69
C THR A 314 2.60 42.88 -18.21
N SER A 315 2.38 42.89 -19.52
CA SER A 315 1.18 43.47 -20.14
C SER A 315 -0.14 42.82 -19.70
N SER A 316 -0.09 41.61 -19.12
CA SER A 316 -1.24 40.91 -18.56
C SER A 316 -1.42 41.15 -17.05
N THR A 317 -0.55 41.95 -16.43
CA THR A 317 -0.67 42.33 -15.02
C THR A 317 -1.55 43.55 -14.88
N THR A 318 -2.65 43.44 -14.13
CA THR A 318 -3.58 44.54 -13.86
C THR A 318 -3.99 44.56 -12.38
N PRO A 319 -4.29 45.74 -11.81
CA PRO A 319 -4.07 47.07 -12.38
C PRO A 319 -2.60 47.52 -12.22
N THR A 320 -2.05 48.26 -13.19
CA THR A 320 -0.70 48.86 -13.10
C THR A 320 -0.69 50.26 -12.48
N ARG A 321 -1.88 50.86 -12.34
CA ARG A 321 -2.14 52.15 -11.70
C ARG A 321 -3.47 52.05 -10.98
N LEU A 322 -3.60 52.73 -9.85
CA LEU A 322 -4.85 53.02 -9.16
C LEU A 322 -5.04 54.54 -9.20
N GLY A 323 -6.06 55.00 -9.93
CA GLY A 323 -6.25 56.41 -10.23
C GLY A 323 -7.11 57.14 -9.20
N ASN A 324 -6.74 58.37 -8.84
CA ASN A 324 -7.64 59.26 -8.10
C ASN A 324 -8.67 59.96 -9.00
N ASP A 325 -8.61 59.75 -10.32
CA ASP A 325 -9.60 60.15 -11.31
C ASP A 325 -10.72 59.12 -11.45
N TRP A 326 -10.57 57.92 -10.87
CA TRP A 326 -11.53 56.83 -10.97
C TRP A 326 -12.71 57.01 -10.01
N MET A 327 -13.90 56.70 -10.49
CA MET A 327 -15.15 56.85 -9.75
C MET A 327 -15.53 55.59 -8.96
N ALA A 328 -16.38 55.78 -7.95
CA ALA A 328 -16.99 54.65 -7.24
C ALA A 328 -17.75 53.74 -8.22
N GLY A 329 -17.59 52.43 -8.05
CA GLY A 329 -18.14 51.40 -8.93
C GLY A 329 -17.22 50.96 -10.06
N GLU A 330 -16.13 51.69 -10.34
CA GLU A 330 -15.17 51.31 -11.38
C GLU A 330 -14.45 50.00 -11.05
N SER A 331 -14.16 49.24 -12.11
CA SER A 331 -13.50 47.94 -12.03
C SER A 331 -12.00 48.10 -11.83
N VAL A 332 -11.47 47.48 -10.77
CA VAL A 332 -10.05 47.41 -10.42
C VAL A 332 -9.59 45.96 -10.37
N ASN A 333 -9.85 45.22 -11.44
CA ASN A 333 -9.57 43.78 -11.51
C ASN A 333 -8.09 43.46 -11.33
N PHE A 334 -7.83 42.52 -10.42
CA PHE A 334 -6.50 42.02 -10.16
C PHE A 334 -6.22 40.82 -11.04
N ARG A 335 -5.15 40.90 -11.82
CA ARG A 335 -4.69 39.85 -12.71
C ARG A 335 -3.18 39.81 -12.73
N THR A 336 -2.60 38.61 -12.70
CA THR A 336 -1.17 38.40 -12.96
C THR A 336 -0.95 36.99 -13.51
N PRO A 337 0.08 36.76 -14.34
CA PRO A 337 0.47 35.40 -14.72
C PRO A 337 0.67 34.48 -13.50
N VAL A 338 0.27 33.21 -13.62
CA VAL A 338 0.53 32.21 -12.58
C VAL A 338 2.01 31.83 -12.62
N SER A 339 2.75 32.22 -11.57
CA SER A 339 4.11 31.73 -11.33
C SER A 339 4.31 31.49 -9.84
N MET A 340 3.75 30.40 -9.34
CA MET A 340 3.81 30.08 -7.91
C MET A 340 5.26 29.83 -7.45
N PRO A 341 5.59 30.11 -6.17
CA PRO A 341 6.84 29.65 -5.59
C PRO A 341 6.88 28.12 -5.55
N ASP A 342 8.07 27.54 -5.63
CA ASP A 342 8.26 26.12 -5.33
C ASP A 342 8.03 25.93 -3.82
N VAL A 343 7.13 25.00 -3.48
CA VAL A 343 6.73 24.75 -2.09
C VAL A 343 7.04 23.31 -1.71
N PRO A 344 7.43 23.04 -0.44
CA PRO A 344 7.64 21.69 0.05
C PRO A 344 6.38 20.81 -0.06
N ALA A 345 6.57 19.50 -0.18
CA ALA A 345 5.45 18.56 -0.08
C ALA A 345 4.80 18.65 1.31
N LEU A 346 3.46 18.65 1.34
CA LEU A 346 2.67 18.71 2.57
C LEU A 346 2.22 17.32 3.01
N PRO A 347 1.90 17.14 4.30
CA PRO A 347 1.06 16.04 4.76
C PRO A 347 -0.26 16.03 3.99
N ALA A 348 -0.85 14.84 3.81
CA ALA A 348 -2.00 14.68 2.93
C ALA A 348 -3.25 15.51 3.33
N ASN A 349 -3.38 15.91 4.60
CA ASN A 349 -4.50 16.70 5.14
C ASN A 349 -4.22 18.22 5.18
N ASP A 350 -3.19 18.71 4.51
CA ASP A 350 -2.79 20.12 4.55
C ASP A 350 -2.69 20.70 3.14
N TYR A 351 -2.74 22.02 3.02
CA TYR A 351 -2.66 22.72 1.74
C TYR A 351 -2.02 24.09 1.92
N TYR A 352 -1.67 24.75 0.80
CA TYR A 352 -1.13 26.10 0.84
C TYR A 352 -2.20 27.15 0.54
N HIS A 353 -2.15 28.23 1.31
CA HIS A 353 -2.77 29.51 0.97
C HIS A 353 -1.74 30.36 0.21
N PHE A 354 -1.96 30.58 -1.07
CA PHE A 354 -1.17 31.49 -1.89
C PHE A 354 -1.82 32.87 -1.94
N THR A 355 -1.14 33.86 -1.37
CA THR A 355 -1.59 35.26 -1.44
C THR A 355 -0.72 36.03 -2.42
N CYS A 356 -1.35 36.59 -3.46
CA CYS A 356 -0.68 37.46 -4.43
C CYS A 356 -0.80 38.93 -3.99
N TYR A 357 0.31 39.50 -3.56
CA TYR A 357 0.39 40.88 -3.10
C TYR A 357 0.77 41.84 -4.23
N PHE A 358 -0.04 42.86 -4.44
CA PHE A 358 0.24 43.99 -5.30
C PHE A 358 0.67 45.17 -4.44
N ARG A 359 1.92 45.65 -4.61
CA ARG A 359 2.42 46.83 -3.93
C ARG A 359 2.28 48.06 -4.81
N PHE A 360 1.55 49.05 -4.34
CA PHE A 360 1.39 50.35 -4.98
C PHE A 360 2.06 51.45 -4.16
N GLU A 361 2.62 52.46 -4.82
CA GLU A 361 3.25 53.64 -4.22
C GLU A 361 2.88 54.93 -4.95
#